data_AF-A0A7G8WRZ7-F1
#
_entry.id   AF-A0A7G8WRZ7-F1
#
_cell.length_a   1.000
_cell.length_b   1.000
_cell.length_c   1.000
_cell.angle_alpha   90.00
_cell.angle_beta   90.00
_cell.angle_gamma   90.00
#
_symmetry.space_group_name_H-M   'P 1'
#
loop_
_entity.id
_entity.type
_entity.pdbx_description
1 polymer ?
#
loop_
_entity_poly.entity_id
_entity_poly.type
_entity_poly.pdbx_seq_one_letter_code
_entity_poly.pdbx_strand_id
1 'polypeptide(L)'
;MRRRWPAPAPLARAGLIVAAGVLLAGAALWAGSLGPWIGRPHTASAPADLPSIAPPTFTPPPVRNVDPAAAAPGAGSFDPTVVLLVLGGILLVAVVLIAVSMVRNRTAPAASRKRAVEPADDVRPTPVAPDPARAFDPREAADYVIACWDQLERQAAARGTGRRPEQTPTEFIQALRSFGPVDERAAAELLSLYQRARFDHVRLLPDTAIRARAGADALLAALGAGAVQGYR
;
A
#
# COMPACT_ATOMS: atom_id res chain seq x y z
N MET A 1 -23.68 24.75 -20.18
CA MET A 1 -23.07 25.69 -19.21
C MET A 1 -22.68 24.93 -17.95
N ARG A 2 -21.39 24.66 -17.70
CA ARG A 2 -20.93 23.95 -16.49
C ARG A 2 -20.58 24.96 -15.40
N ARG A 3 -21.38 25.00 -14.32
CA ARG A 3 -21.11 25.82 -13.12
C ARG A 3 -19.82 25.32 -12.46
N ARG A 4 -18.77 26.13 -12.53
CA ARG A 4 -17.53 25.92 -11.76
C ARG A 4 -17.78 26.35 -10.32
N TRP A 5 -17.75 25.40 -9.38
CA TRP A 5 -17.82 25.72 -7.97
C TRP A 5 -16.49 26.36 -7.54
N PRO A 6 -16.50 27.47 -6.78
CA PRO A 6 -15.28 28.08 -6.29
C PRO A 6 -14.58 27.13 -5.30
N ALA A 7 -13.30 26.84 -5.54
CA ALA A 7 -12.49 26.05 -4.62
C ALA A 7 -12.39 26.78 -3.26
N PRO A 8 -12.48 26.07 -2.13
CA PRO A 8 -12.40 26.69 -0.81
C PRO A 8 -11.04 27.37 -0.63
N ALA A 9 -11.07 28.58 -0.08
CA ALA A 9 -9.91 29.42 0.18
C ALA A 9 -8.83 28.66 0.97
N PRO A 10 -7.53 28.97 0.79
CA PRO A 10 -6.42 28.24 1.41
C PRO A 10 -6.48 28.15 2.94
N LEU A 11 -7.18 29.10 3.59
CA LEU A 11 -7.42 29.10 5.04
C LEU A 11 -8.34 27.95 5.49
N ALA A 12 -9.33 27.56 4.66
CA ALA A 12 -10.20 26.43 4.96
C ALA A 12 -9.46 25.09 4.89
N ARG A 13 -8.44 25.00 4.01
CA ARG A 13 -7.58 23.81 3.89
C ARG A 13 -6.63 23.67 5.08
N ALA A 14 -6.05 24.78 5.54
CA ALA A 14 -5.22 24.77 6.76
C ALA A 14 -6.04 24.37 8.00
N GLY A 15 -7.27 24.87 8.13
CA GLY A 15 -8.19 24.46 9.19
C GLY A 15 -8.51 22.96 9.16
N LEU A 16 -8.70 22.39 7.97
CA LEU A 16 -8.96 20.96 7.79
C LEU A 16 -7.76 20.10 8.23
N ILE A 17 -6.54 20.51 7.88
CA ILE A 17 -5.30 19.79 8.25
C ILE A 17 -5.12 19.80 9.77
N VAL A 18 -5.36 20.94 10.42
CA VAL A 18 -5.30 21.05 11.89
C VAL A 18 -6.35 20.16 12.54
N ALA A 19 -7.59 20.19 12.05
CA ALA A 19 -8.67 19.33 12.59
C ALA A 19 -8.36 17.84 12.42
N ALA A 20 -7.81 17.43 11.26
CA ALA A 20 -7.38 16.06 11.00
C ALA A 20 -6.24 15.63 11.93
N GLY A 21 -5.25 16.51 12.16
CA GLY A 21 -4.16 16.25 13.10
C GLY A 21 -4.65 16.05 14.53
N VAL A 22 -5.59 16.87 15.00
CA VAL A 22 -6.19 16.73 16.34
C VAL A 22 -6.97 15.42 16.45
N LEU A 23 -7.74 15.04 15.43
CA LEU A 23 -8.48 13.78 15.39
C LEU A 23 -7.56 12.57 15.42
N LEU A 24 -6.47 12.58 14.63
CA LEU A 24 -5.51 11.48 14.59
C LEU A 24 -4.76 11.34 15.92
N ALA A 25 -4.35 12.44 16.54
CA ALA A 25 -3.74 12.43 17.86
C ALA A 25 -4.68 11.89 18.94
N GLY A 26 -5.96 12.30 18.90
CA GLY A 26 -6.98 11.78 19.80
C GLY A 26 -7.23 10.28 19.61
N ALA A 27 -7.30 9.81 18.36
CA ALA A 27 -7.49 8.39 18.04
C ALA A 27 -6.30 7.53 18.49
N ALA A 28 -5.06 8.02 18.32
CA ALA A 28 -3.86 7.33 18.79
C ALA A 28 -3.83 7.19 20.32
N LEU A 29 -4.21 8.25 21.04
CA LEU A 29 -4.35 8.22 22.51
C LEU A 29 -5.44 7.24 22.95
N TRP A 30 -6.57 7.19 22.24
CA TRP A 30 -7.64 6.25 22.53
C TRP A 30 -7.25 4.79 22.24
N ALA A 31 -6.51 4.54 21.16
CA ALA A 31 -6.02 3.20 20.83
C ALA A 31 -5.09 2.64 21.92
N GLY A 32 -4.25 3.48 22.55
CA GLY A 32 -3.41 3.08 23.68
C GLY A 32 -4.20 2.77 24.97
N SER A 33 -5.47 3.19 25.06
CA SER A 33 -6.34 2.90 26.21
C SER A 33 -7.07 1.54 26.10
N LEU A 34 -7.09 0.95 24.90
CA LEU A 34 -7.56 -0.41 24.69
C LEU A 34 -6.45 -1.34 25.18
N GLY A 35 -6.67 -1.97 26.33
CA GLY A 35 -5.68 -2.83 27.01
C GLY A 35 -5.14 -3.98 26.16
N PRO A 36 -4.17 -4.75 26.69
CA PRO A 36 -3.42 -5.74 25.92
C PRO A 36 -4.33 -6.70 25.17
N TRP A 37 -4.06 -6.89 23.87
CA TRP A 37 -4.73 -7.90 23.06
C TRP A 37 -4.39 -9.30 23.59
N ILE A 38 -5.32 -9.89 24.34
CA ILE A 38 -5.18 -11.27 24.82
C ILE A 38 -5.83 -12.18 23.77
N GLY A 39 -5.00 -12.85 22.97
CA GLY A 39 -5.47 -13.90 22.06
C GLY A 39 -6.07 -15.04 22.86
N ARG A 40 -7.38 -15.29 22.70
CA ARG A 40 -8.01 -16.48 23.28
C ARG A 40 -7.49 -17.71 22.51
N PRO A 41 -6.89 -18.71 23.18
CA PRO A 41 -6.49 -19.93 22.50
C PRO A 41 -7.73 -20.56 21.88
N HIS A 42 -7.63 -20.92 20.60
CA HIS A 42 -8.68 -21.68 19.94
C HIS A 42 -8.72 -23.05 20.62
N THR A 43 -9.78 -23.31 21.38
CA THR A 43 -10.07 -24.68 21.84
C THR A 43 -10.41 -25.49 20.60
N ALA A 44 -9.42 -26.20 20.07
CA ALA A 44 -9.65 -27.17 19.02
C ALA A 44 -10.60 -28.23 19.57
N SER A 45 -11.83 -28.27 19.06
CA SER A 45 -12.70 -29.42 19.27
C SER A 45 -12.00 -30.63 18.65
N ALA A 46 -11.54 -31.57 19.48
CA ALA A 46 -10.91 -32.79 19.01
C ALA A 46 -11.89 -33.55 18.10
N PRO A 47 -11.50 -33.95 16.88
CA PRO A 47 -12.35 -34.79 16.06
C PRO A 47 -12.55 -36.15 16.74
N ALA A 48 -13.82 -36.58 16.83
CA ALA A 48 -14.16 -37.89 17.35
C ALA A 48 -13.64 -38.99 16.42
N ASP A 49 -13.08 -40.02 17.05
CA ASP A 49 -12.80 -41.36 16.50
C ASP A 49 -11.73 -41.46 15.40
N LEU A 50 -10.48 -41.16 15.77
CA LEU A 50 -9.31 -41.79 15.15
C LEU A 50 -8.83 -42.95 16.04
N PRO A 51 -8.41 -44.10 15.48
CA PRO A 51 -7.81 -45.17 16.27
C PRO A 51 -6.55 -44.65 16.99
N SER A 52 -6.60 -44.67 18.32
CA SER A 52 -5.52 -44.22 19.20
C SER A 52 -4.32 -45.16 19.09
N ILE A 53 -3.37 -44.85 18.21
CA ILE A 53 -2.03 -45.41 18.27
C ILE A 53 -1.40 -44.83 19.54
N ALA A 54 -1.03 -45.69 20.50
CA ALA A 54 -0.34 -45.25 21.71
C ALA A 54 0.92 -44.47 21.29
N PRO A 55 1.02 -43.16 21.59
CA PRO A 55 2.21 -42.42 21.27
C PRO A 55 3.39 -43.00 22.06
N PRO A 56 4.63 -43.01 21.52
CA PRO A 56 5.78 -43.39 22.29
C PRO A 56 5.85 -42.50 23.55
N THR A 57 6.02 -43.12 24.71
CA THR A 57 6.20 -42.40 25.98
C THR A 57 7.50 -41.61 25.90
N PHE A 58 7.41 -40.36 25.48
CA PHE A 58 8.47 -39.38 25.67
C PHE A 58 8.34 -38.87 27.10
N THR A 59 9.31 -39.19 27.94
CA THR A 59 9.50 -38.49 29.21
C THR A 59 10.03 -37.10 28.86
N PRO A 60 9.23 -36.02 28.99
CA PRO A 60 9.75 -34.69 28.72
C PRO A 60 10.87 -34.39 29.73
N PRO A 61 11.99 -33.76 29.30
CA PRO A 61 12.95 -33.25 30.26
C PRO A 61 12.24 -32.27 31.20
N PRO A 62 12.67 -32.14 32.47
CA PRO A 62 12.05 -31.23 33.41
C PRO A 62 12.05 -29.83 32.80
N VAL A 63 10.87 -29.36 32.40
CA VAL A 63 10.67 -28.00 31.94
C VAL A 63 10.90 -27.12 33.15
N ARG A 64 11.94 -26.29 33.10
CA ARG A 64 12.14 -25.24 34.09
C ARG A 64 10.94 -24.30 33.96
N ASN A 65 10.03 -24.36 34.93
CA ASN A 65 8.99 -23.34 35.07
C ASN A 65 9.71 -22.02 35.29
N VAL A 66 9.81 -21.22 34.24
CA VAL A 66 10.11 -19.81 34.38
C VAL A 66 8.82 -19.21 34.87
N ASP A 67 8.76 -18.88 36.16
CA ASP A 67 7.69 -18.02 36.68
C ASP A 67 7.53 -16.87 35.68
N PRO A 68 6.31 -16.52 35.26
CA PRO A 68 6.11 -15.36 34.39
C PRO A 68 6.79 -14.21 35.10
N ALA A 69 7.96 -13.80 34.57
CA ALA A 69 8.72 -12.71 35.11
C ALA A 69 7.72 -11.58 35.29
N ALA A 70 7.52 -11.17 36.54
CA ALA A 70 6.57 -10.14 36.93
C ALA A 70 6.61 -9.08 35.84
N ALA A 71 5.48 -8.91 35.14
CA ALA A 71 5.38 -8.04 33.97
C ALA A 71 6.13 -6.76 34.32
N ALA A 72 7.26 -6.54 33.64
CA ALA A 72 8.07 -5.36 33.89
C ALA A 72 7.12 -4.16 33.79
N PRO A 73 7.01 -3.29 34.81
CA PRO A 73 6.28 -2.04 34.66
C PRO A 73 7.11 -1.19 33.69
N GLY A 74 6.81 -1.33 32.41
CA GLY A 74 7.65 -0.82 31.33
C GLY A 74 6.84 -0.44 30.09
N ALA A 75 5.54 -0.21 30.22
CA ALA A 75 4.88 0.77 29.36
C ALA A 75 5.20 2.13 29.97
N GLY A 76 6.23 2.79 29.43
CA GLY A 76 6.73 4.07 29.95
C GLY A 76 5.58 5.02 30.25
N SER A 77 5.36 5.31 31.52
CA SER A 77 4.51 6.40 31.97
C SER A 77 5.19 7.68 31.50
N PHE A 78 4.82 8.15 30.31
CA PHE A 78 5.28 9.43 29.80
C PHE A 78 4.81 10.50 30.76
N ASP A 79 5.75 11.29 31.29
CA ASP A 79 5.44 12.43 32.14
C ASP A 79 4.50 13.35 31.33
N PRO A 80 3.26 13.60 31.79
CA PRO A 80 2.29 14.43 31.08
C PRO A 80 2.85 15.83 30.78
N THR A 81 3.83 16.29 31.57
CA THR A 81 4.53 17.55 31.38
C THR A 81 5.39 17.54 30.12
N VAL A 82 6.11 16.43 29.84
CA VAL A 82 6.90 16.26 28.62
C VAL A 82 5.99 16.19 27.39
N VAL A 83 4.85 15.51 27.51
CA VAL A 83 3.85 15.45 26.44
C VAL A 83 3.28 16.84 26.13
N LEU A 84 2.93 17.61 27.16
CA LEU A 84 2.45 19.00 27.03
C LEU A 84 3.50 19.93 26.41
N LEU A 85 4.78 19.77 26.78
CA LEU A 85 5.88 20.55 26.20
C LEU A 85 6.10 20.23 24.72
N VAL A 86 6.05 18.95 24.34
CA VAL A 86 6.17 18.53 22.94
C VAL A 86 4.99 19.07 22.12
N LEU A 87 3.76 18.93 22.64
CA LEU A 87 2.57 19.44 21.98
C LEU A 87 2.59 20.96 21.83
N GLY A 88 3.01 21.67 22.89
CA GLY A 88 3.20 23.12 22.87
C GLY A 88 4.28 23.56 21.88
N GLY A 89 5.39 22.82 21.78
CA GLY A 89 6.45 23.06 20.82
C GLY A 89 5.98 22.89 19.37
N ILE A 90 5.24 21.83 19.07
CA ILE A 90 4.66 21.59 17.74
C ILE A 90 3.69 22.73 17.38
N LEU A 91 2.82 23.12 18.32
CA LEU A 91 1.88 24.22 18.12
C LEU A 91 2.61 25.55 17.85
N LEU A 92 3.67 25.85 18.60
CA LEU A 92 4.47 27.05 18.42
C LEU A 92 5.13 27.06 17.03
N VAL A 93 5.74 25.95 16.61
CA VAL A 93 6.36 25.83 15.27
C VAL A 93 5.31 26.03 14.18
N ALA A 94 4.12 25.44 14.31
CA ALA A 94 3.03 25.62 13.37
C ALA A 94 2.60 27.10 13.27
N VAL A 95 2.43 27.79 14.41
CA VAL A 95 2.08 29.21 14.46
C VAL A 95 3.17 30.07 13.80
N VAL A 96 4.46 29.79 14.07
CA VAL A 96 5.58 30.49 13.45
C VAL A 96 5.60 30.30 11.93
N LEU A 97 5.42 29.06 11.46
CA LEU A 97 5.37 28.76 10.02
C LEU A 97 4.19 29.47 9.34
N ILE A 98 3.02 29.54 9.99
CA ILE A 98 1.85 30.28 9.50
C ILE A 98 2.14 31.78 9.45
N ALA A 99 2.73 32.35 10.51
CA ALA A 99 3.07 33.77 10.55
C ALA A 99 4.10 34.13 9.47
N VAL A 100 5.16 33.34 9.32
CA VAL A 100 6.18 33.52 8.27
C VAL A 100 5.57 33.39 6.88
N SER A 101 4.71 32.40 6.67
CA SER A 101 3.93 32.20 5.43
C SER A 101 3.09 33.44 5.09
N MET A 102 2.37 34.00 6.06
CA MET A 102 1.54 35.19 5.86
C MET A 102 2.38 36.43 5.52
N VAL A 103 3.54 36.60 6.15
CA VAL A 103 4.44 37.72 5.85
C VAL A 103 5.06 37.55 4.46
N ARG A 104 5.56 36.36 4.11
CA ARG A 104 6.15 36.07 2.78
C ARG A 104 5.15 36.23 1.64
N ASN A 105 3.88 35.90 1.88
CA ASN A 105 2.83 36.02 0.87
C ASN A 105 2.32 37.47 0.70
N ARG A 106 2.60 38.36 1.67
CA ARG A 106 2.30 39.79 1.57
C ARG A 106 3.42 40.61 0.91
N THR A 107 4.66 40.12 0.96
CA THR A 107 5.83 40.81 0.40
C THR A 107 6.26 40.30 -0.97
N ALA A 108 5.66 39.23 -1.49
CA ALA A 108 5.97 38.72 -2.82
C ALA A 108 5.35 39.63 -3.91
N PRO A 109 6.16 40.31 -4.75
CA PRO A 109 5.63 41.00 -5.91
C PRO A 109 5.02 39.96 -6.87
N ALA A 110 3.88 40.30 -7.46
CA ALA A 110 3.05 39.44 -8.29
C ALA A 110 3.76 39.03 -9.61
N ALA A 111 4.73 38.14 -9.53
CA ALA A 111 5.46 37.62 -10.70
C ALA A 111 6.10 36.25 -10.43
N SER A 112 5.26 35.20 -10.33
CA SER A 112 5.57 33.84 -10.83
C SER A 112 4.57 32.85 -10.25
N ARG A 113 3.52 32.60 -11.02
CA ARG A 113 2.75 31.35 -10.90
C ARG A 113 3.62 30.22 -11.47
N LYS A 114 4.64 29.79 -10.73
CA LYS A 114 5.21 28.45 -10.92
C LYS A 114 4.44 27.50 -10.00
N ARG A 115 3.74 26.60 -10.66
CA ARG A 115 2.99 25.46 -10.12
C ARG A 115 3.84 24.74 -9.08
N ALA A 116 3.61 25.05 -7.81
CA ALA A 116 4.07 24.23 -6.70
C ALA A 116 3.31 22.91 -6.80
N VAL A 117 4.06 21.83 -7.01
CA VAL A 117 3.59 20.46 -6.88
C VAL A 117 3.10 20.30 -5.43
N GLU A 118 1.81 20.03 -5.25
CA GLU A 118 1.26 19.59 -3.96
C GLU A 118 1.98 18.29 -3.55
N PRO A 119 2.37 18.12 -2.28
CA PRO A 119 2.75 16.82 -1.78
C PRO A 119 1.47 15.99 -1.76
N ALA A 120 1.37 15.05 -2.71
CA ALA A 120 0.34 14.03 -2.66
C ALA A 120 0.50 13.27 -1.34
N ASP A 121 -0.64 12.97 -0.70
CA ASP A 121 -0.81 11.79 0.15
C ASP A 121 0.00 10.61 -0.41
N ASP A 122 0.46 9.68 0.42
CA ASP A 122 1.23 8.46 0.11
C ASP A 122 0.64 7.59 -1.03
N VAL A 123 0.58 8.15 -2.24
CA VAL A 123 0.50 7.47 -3.50
C VAL A 123 1.89 6.92 -3.63
N ARG A 124 2.04 5.65 -3.26
CA ARG A 124 3.18 4.84 -3.66
C ARG A 124 3.43 5.21 -5.13
N PRO A 125 4.57 5.85 -5.45
CA PRO A 125 4.77 6.42 -6.77
C PRO A 125 4.44 5.34 -7.76
N THR A 126 3.51 5.64 -8.66
CA THR A 126 3.09 4.73 -9.72
C THR A 126 4.37 4.17 -10.32
N PRO A 127 4.65 2.85 -10.17
CA PRO A 127 5.91 2.32 -10.61
C PRO A 127 6.02 2.60 -12.10
N VAL A 128 6.97 3.47 -12.46
CA VAL A 128 7.21 3.82 -13.86
C VAL A 128 7.66 2.53 -14.54
N ALA A 129 7.08 2.24 -15.71
CA ALA A 129 7.49 1.11 -16.52
C ALA A 129 9.03 1.13 -16.64
N PRO A 130 9.74 0.12 -16.12
CA PRO A 130 11.17 0.23 -15.97
C PRO A 130 11.88 0.18 -17.33
N ASP A 131 12.94 0.98 -17.47
CA ASP A 131 13.81 0.94 -18.63
C ASP A 131 14.54 -0.43 -18.70
N PRO A 132 14.39 -1.23 -19.78
CA PRO A 132 15.10 -2.50 -19.94
C PRO A 132 16.61 -2.34 -20.03
N ALA A 133 17.09 -1.15 -20.42
CA ALA A 133 18.51 -0.84 -20.53
C ALA A 133 19.14 -0.51 -19.16
N ARG A 134 18.32 -0.34 -18.10
CA ARG A 134 18.82 -0.14 -16.75
C ARG A 134 19.38 -1.44 -16.18
N ALA A 135 20.52 -1.34 -15.49
CA ALA A 135 21.10 -2.47 -14.78
C ALA A 135 20.10 -3.09 -13.80
N PHE A 136 19.98 -4.42 -13.82
CA PHE A 136 19.04 -5.15 -12.97
C PHE A 136 19.46 -5.08 -11.49
N ASP A 137 18.57 -4.59 -10.62
CA ASP A 137 18.69 -4.70 -9.17
C ASP A 137 17.69 -5.75 -8.64
N PRO A 138 18.17 -6.87 -8.03
CA PRO A 138 17.29 -7.85 -7.39
C PRO A 138 16.33 -7.26 -6.34
N ARG A 139 16.68 -6.12 -5.73
CA ARG A 139 15.83 -5.43 -4.75
C ARG A 139 14.65 -4.73 -5.40
N GLU A 140 14.81 -4.27 -6.64
CA GLU A 140 13.76 -3.58 -7.40
C GLU A 140 12.92 -4.54 -8.26
N ALA A 141 13.32 -5.81 -8.38
CA ALA A 141 12.64 -6.80 -9.21
C ALA A 141 11.12 -6.90 -8.92
N ALA A 142 10.72 -6.80 -7.66
CA ALA A 142 9.31 -6.80 -7.28
C ALA A 142 8.57 -5.55 -7.80
N ASP A 143 9.19 -4.38 -7.64
CA ASP A 143 8.65 -3.12 -8.16
C ASP A 143 8.57 -3.12 -9.69
N TYR A 144 9.55 -3.74 -10.37
CA TYR A 144 9.53 -3.95 -11.82
C TYR A 144 8.32 -4.76 -12.27
N VAL A 145 8.06 -5.89 -11.61
CA VAL A 145 6.89 -6.74 -11.92
C VAL A 145 5.59 -5.98 -11.67
N ILE A 146 5.49 -5.26 -10.55
CA ILE A 146 4.31 -4.45 -10.21
C ILE A 146 4.10 -3.35 -11.25
N ALA A 147 5.17 -2.72 -11.75
CA ALA A 147 5.11 -1.71 -12.81
C ALA A 147 4.56 -2.26 -14.12
N CYS A 148 5.03 -3.43 -14.56
CA CYS A 148 4.52 -4.11 -15.76
C CYS A 148 3.02 -4.43 -15.62
N TRP A 149 2.59 -4.91 -14.46
CA TRP A 149 1.18 -5.18 -14.17
C TRP A 149 0.33 -3.91 -14.21
N ASP A 150 0.80 -2.83 -13.58
CA ASP A 150 0.10 -1.55 -13.51
C ASP A 150 0.02 -0.85 -14.89
N GLN A 151 1.03 -1.05 -15.74
CA GLN A 151 0.97 -0.64 -17.14
C GLN A 151 -0.12 -1.41 -17.90
N LEU A 152 -0.24 -2.73 -17.70
CA LEU A 152 -1.31 -3.53 -18.30
C LEU A 152 -2.69 -3.03 -17.85
N GLU A 153 -2.91 -2.83 -16.55
CA GLU A 153 -4.18 -2.32 -16.02
C GLU A 153 -4.53 -0.94 -16.59
N ARG A 154 -3.56 -0.03 -16.71
CA ARG A 154 -3.78 1.30 -17.30
C ARG A 154 -4.18 1.24 -18.77
N GLN A 155 -3.50 0.42 -19.57
CA GLN A 155 -3.80 0.29 -20.99
C GLN A 155 -5.13 -0.43 -21.22
N ALA A 156 -5.46 -1.41 -20.39
CA ALA A 156 -6.78 -2.02 -20.36
C ALA A 156 -7.87 -0.99 -20.00
N ALA A 157 -7.63 -0.15 -18.97
CA ALA A 157 -8.54 0.93 -18.58
C ALA A 157 -8.77 1.95 -19.70
N ALA A 158 -7.71 2.33 -20.43
CA ALA A 158 -7.81 3.21 -21.59
C ALA A 158 -8.69 2.63 -22.72
N ARG A 159 -8.89 1.30 -22.73
CA ARG A 159 -9.73 0.57 -23.70
C ARG A 159 -11.09 0.15 -23.12
N GLY A 160 -11.44 0.63 -21.91
CA GLY A 160 -12.72 0.35 -21.26
C GLY A 160 -12.77 -0.98 -20.49
N THR A 161 -11.62 -1.65 -20.32
CA THR A 161 -11.51 -3.00 -19.74
C THR A 161 -10.70 -3.01 -18.46
N GLY A 162 -10.55 -1.84 -17.85
CA GLY A 162 -9.81 -1.65 -16.61
C GLY A 162 -10.37 -2.51 -15.49
N ARG A 163 -9.47 -2.94 -14.60
CA ARG A 163 -9.84 -3.72 -13.43
C ARG A 163 -10.73 -2.91 -12.50
N ARG A 164 -11.82 -3.52 -12.03
CA ARG A 164 -12.70 -2.92 -11.00
C ARG A 164 -12.09 -3.04 -9.60
N PRO A 165 -12.40 -2.14 -8.65
CA PRO A 165 -11.84 -2.19 -7.30
C PRO A 165 -12.06 -3.53 -6.57
N GLU A 166 -13.24 -4.12 -6.75
CA GLU A 166 -13.64 -5.41 -6.17
C GLU A 166 -13.09 -6.62 -6.94
N GLN A 167 -12.59 -6.40 -8.15
CA GLN A 167 -12.12 -7.48 -9.02
C GLN A 167 -10.73 -7.94 -8.59
N THR A 168 -10.55 -9.25 -8.52
CA THR A 168 -9.24 -9.84 -8.23
C THR A 168 -8.31 -9.79 -9.46
N PRO A 169 -6.99 -9.86 -9.28
CA PRO A 169 -6.04 -9.94 -10.39
C PRO A 169 -6.33 -11.10 -11.36
N THR A 170 -6.74 -12.26 -10.82
CA THR A 170 -7.11 -13.43 -11.62
C THR A 170 -8.36 -13.18 -12.46
N GLU A 171 -9.41 -12.60 -11.87
CA GLU A 171 -10.64 -12.24 -12.60
C GLU A 171 -10.38 -11.18 -13.67
N PHE A 172 -9.43 -10.26 -13.44
CA PHE A 172 -9.02 -9.28 -14.44
C PHE A 172 -8.38 -9.95 -15.67
N ILE A 173 -7.46 -10.88 -15.47
CA ILE A 173 -6.85 -11.66 -16.56
C ILE A 173 -7.90 -12.49 -17.32
N GLN A 174 -8.87 -13.09 -16.62
CA GLN A 174 -9.97 -13.80 -17.27
C GLN A 174 -10.85 -12.87 -18.10
N ALA A 175 -11.16 -11.67 -17.59
CA ALA A 175 -11.95 -10.68 -18.31
C ALA A 175 -11.24 -10.17 -19.57
N LEU A 176 -9.90 -10.10 -19.58
CA LEU A 176 -9.13 -9.71 -20.77
C LEU A 176 -9.39 -10.63 -21.98
N ARG A 177 -9.74 -11.90 -21.75
CA ARG A 177 -10.05 -12.85 -22.82
C ARG A 177 -11.30 -12.47 -23.62
N SER A 178 -12.22 -11.68 -23.07
CA SER A 178 -13.40 -11.24 -23.84
C SER A 178 -13.06 -10.24 -24.94
N PHE A 179 -11.84 -9.68 -24.95
CA PHE A 179 -11.40 -8.67 -25.91
C PHE A 179 -10.57 -9.23 -27.07
N GLY A 180 -10.05 -10.46 -26.94
CA GLY A 180 -9.27 -11.06 -27.99
C GLY A 180 -8.54 -12.33 -27.53
N PRO A 181 -7.92 -13.05 -28.48
CA PRO A 181 -7.09 -14.19 -28.17
C PRO A 181 -5.87 -13.74 -27.34
N VAL A 182 -5.89 -14.12 -26.07
CA VAL A 182 -4.81 -13.87 -25.11
C VAL A 182 -3.91 -15.11 -25.04
N ASP A 183 -2.59 -14.92 -25.03
CA ASP A 183 -1.65 -15.99 -24.72
C ASP A 183 -1.79 -16.41 -23.25
N GLU A 184 -2.39 -17.58 -23.05
CA GLU A 184 -2.70 -18.12 -21.74
C GLU A 184 -1.44 -18.39 -20.90
N ARG A 185 -0.34 -18.78 -21.54
CA ARG A 185 0.91 -19.07 -20.85
C ARG A 185 1.54 -17.77 -20.35
N ALA A 186 1.58 -16.75 -21.21
CA ALA A 186 2.08 -15.42 -20.84
C ALA A 186 1.23 -14.78 -19.73
N ALA A 187 -0.09 -14.95 -19.79
CA ALA A 187 -1.02 -14.46 -18.78
C ALA A 187 -0.82 -15.12 -17.41
N ALA A 188 -0.73 -16.45 -17.38
CA ALA A 188 -0.49 -17.22 -16.16
C ALA A 188 0.88 -16.89 -15.55
N GLU A 189 1.90 -16.73 -16.37
CA GLU A 189 3.24 -16.37 -15.92
C GLU A 189 3.26 -14.97 -15.29
N LEU A 190 2.72 -13.95 -15.96
CA LEU A 190 2.67 -12.60 -15.40
C LEU A 190 1.86 -12.56 -14.09
N LEU A 191 0.72 -13.25 -14.03
CA LEU A 191 -0.10 -13.32 -12.82
C LEU A 191 0.66 -13.94 -11.64
N SER A 192 1.37 -15.05 -11.89
CA SER A 192 2.20 -15.72 -10.88
C SER A 192 3.32 -14.80 -10.37
N LEU A 193 4.02 -14.11 -11.28
CA LEU A 193 5.07 -13.17 -10.93
C LEU A 193 4.53 -12.00 -10.11
N TYR A 194 3.38 -11.44 -10.49
CA TYR A 194 2.73 -10.35 -9.77
C TYR A 194 2.33 -10.74 -8.33
N GLN A 195 1.72 -11.92 -8.17
CA GLN A 195 1.33 -12.41 -6.85
C GLN A 195 2.55 -12.60 -5.95
N ARG A 196 3.63 -13.20 -6.48
CA ARG A 196 4.89 -13.35 -5.74
C ARG A 196 5.49 -11.99 -5.39
N ALA A 197 5.58 -11.06 -6.33
CA ALA A 197 6.11 -9.71 -6.07
C ALA A 197 5.35 -8.95 -4.98
N ARG A 198 4.05 -9.24 -4.80
CA ARG A 198 3.18 -8.52 -3.87
C ARG A 198 3.04 -9.16 -2.50
N PHE A 199 3.10 -10.49 -2.43
CA PHE A 199 2.81 -11.26 -1.22
C PHE A 199 3.96 -12.12 -0.72
N ASP A 200 4.98 -12.35 -1.55
CA ASP A 200 6.16 -13.14 -1.18
C ASP A 200 7.32 -12.21 -0.81
N HIS A 201 8.02 -12.54 0.28
CA HIS A 201 9.19 -11.79 0.75
C HIS A 201 10.50 -12.33 0.15
N VAL A 202 10.42 -13.39 -0.66
CA VAL A 202 11.56 -14.02 -1.33
C VAL A 202 12.12 -13.13 -2.46
N ARG A 203 13.45 -13.04 -2.55
CA ARG A 203 14.13 -12.33 -3.64
C ARG A 203 13.79 -12.97 -4.99
N LEU A 204 13.30 -12.16 -5.93
CA LEU A 204 13.03 -12.59 -7.30
C LEU A 204 14.34 -12.75 -8.08
N LEU A 205 14.37 -13.71 -9.01
CA LEU A 205 15.53 -13.97 -9.87
C LEU A 205 15.75 -12.82 -10.87
N PRO A 206 16.99 -12.63 -11.38
CA PRO A 206 17.32 -11.65 -12.40
C PRO A 206 16.42 -11.62 -13.63
N ASP A 207 16.10 -12.79 -14.14
CA ASP A 207 15.29 -12.94 -15.34
C ASP A 207 13.80 -12.59 -15.13
N THR A 208 13.36 -12.41 -13.87
CA THR A 208 11.95 -12.16 -13.55
C THR A 208 11.40 -10.88 -14.18
N ALA A 209 12.21 -9.82 -14.24
CA ALA A 209 11.82 -8.56 -14.87
C ALA A 209 11.60 -8.71 -16.38
N ILE A 210 12.46 -9.49 -17.05
CA ILE A 210 12.37 -9.77 -18.48
C ILE A 210 11.10 -10.56 -18.78
N ARG A 211 10.85 -11.63 -18.01
CA ARG A 211 9.65 -12.47 -18.20
C ARG A 211 8.36 -11.72 -17.90
N ALA A 212 8.31 -10.91 -16.83
CA ALA A 212 7.15 -10.08 -16.53
C ALA A 212 6.86 -9.07 -17.65
N ARG A 213 7.90 -8.43 -18.19
CA ARG A 213 7.73 -7.55 -19.34
C ARG A 213 7.22 -8.30 -20.57
N ALA A 214 7.83 -9.43 -20.92
CA ALA A 214 7.41 -10.22 -22.07
C ALA A 214 5.92 -10.64 -21.94
N GLY A 215 5.50 -11.05 -20.74
CA GLY A 215 4.10 -11.36 -20.46
C GLY A 215 3.17 -10.16 -20.61
N ALA A 216 3.57 -9.00 -20.08
CA ALA A 216 2.79 -7.76 -20.23
C ALA A 216 2.69 -7.31 -21.68
N ASP A 217 3.80 -7.34 -22.43
CA ASP A 217 3.84 -6.95 -23.85
C ASP A 217 2.95 -7.88 -24.71
N ALA A 218 2.95 -9.18 -24.45
CA ALA A 218 2.06 -10.13 -25.12
C ALA A 218 0.56 -9.82 -24.88
N LEU A 219 0.20 -9.49 -23.64
CA LEU A 219 -1.17 -9.12 -23.28
C LEU A 219 -1.60 -7.77 -23.87
N LEU A 220 -0.69 -6.79 -23.88
CA LEU A 220 -0.91 -5.47 -24.48
C LEU A 220 -1.10 -5.55 -26.00
N ALA A 221 -0.33 -6.44 -26.66
CA ALA A 221 -0.46 -6.73 -28.08
C ALA A 221 -1.82 -7.37 -28.40
N ALA A 222 -2.27 -8.35 -27.61
CA ALA A 222 -3.58 -8.99 -27.75
C ALA A 222 -4.72 -7.96 -27.58
N LEU A 223 -4.64 -7.10 -26.57
CA LEU A 223 -5.57 -5.99 -26.39
C LEU A 223 -5.56 -5.03 -27.60
N GLY A 224 -4.44 -4.91 -28.31
CA GLY A 224 -4.28 -4.01 -29.46
C GLY A 224 -4.92 -4.58 -30.71
N ALA A 225 -4.76 -5.88 -30.93
CA ALA A 225 -5.38 -6.60 -32.04
C ALA A 225 -6.92 -6.63 -31.94
N GLY A 226 -7.46 -6.84 -30.73
CA GLY A 226 -8.92 -6.86 -30.51
C GLY A 226 -9.63 -5.54 -30.84
N ALA A 227 -8.98 -4.40 -30.60
CA ALA A 227 -9.52 -3.07 -30.95
C ALA A 227 -9.69 -2.86 -32.47
N VAL A 228 -8.86 -3.51 -33.28
CA VAL A 228 -8.92 -3.41 -34.75
C VAL A 228 -10.08 -4.24 -35.32
N GLN A 229 -10.49 -5.32 -34.64
CA GLN A 229 -11.57 -6.20 -35.08
C GLN A 229 -12.97 -5.71 -34.71
N GLY A 230 -13.13 -4.90 -33.66
CA GLY A 230 -14.42 -4.35 -33.23
C GLY A 230 -15.01 -3.22 -34.10
N TYR A 231 -14.33 -2.81 -35.18
CA TYR A 231 -14.75 -1.71 -36.07
C TYR A 231 -15.21 -2.19 -37.47
N ARG A 232 -15.60 -3.46 -37.60
CA ARG A 232 -16.17 -4.02 -38.84
C ARG A 232 -17.62 -4.45 -38.66
#